data_AF-W0HND8-F1
#
_entry.id   AF-W0HND8-F1
#
_cell.length_a   1.000
_cell.length_b   1.000
_cell.length_c   1.000
_cell.angle_alpha   90.00
_cell.angle_beta   90.00
_cell.angle_gamma   90.00
#
_symmetry.space_group_name_H-M   'P 1'
#
loop_
_entity.id
_entity.type
_entity.pdbx_description
1 polymer ?
#
loop_
_entity_poly.entity_id
_entity_poly.type
_entity_poly.pdbx_seq_one_letter_code
_entity_poly.pdbx_strand_id
1 'polypeptide(L)'
;MMSKTYHIAVLPGDGISPEVMAQAYKILNAVSQRFGVRISTSEYDVGGVAIDRHGSPLPAGTLAGCEQADAILFGSVGGPKWEHLPAAEQPERGALLPLRKHFKLFSNLRPSRLYPGLEAYCPLLADIAERGFDILCVRELTGGIYFGQPKGHEGSGSPEHAFDTEVYYRFEIERIAHIAFESARKRRNKVTSIDKANVLQSSILWREVVNQVAQDYPEVALSHLYIDNATMQLIKDPSQFDVMLCSNLFGDILSDECAMITGSMGMLPSASLNEQGFGMYEPAGGSAPDIAGKDIANPVAQILSTALLLRYSLGLDDAADAIERAVNQALEAGHRTADLAGGGSAVGTVRQPGKTFATMDHNVSTQTKDINACGEIARIQMQELMKNCAEFGV
;
A
#
# COMPACT_ATOMS: atom_id res chain seq x y z
N MET A 1 22.36 7.73 24.03
CA MET A 1 21.85 8.48 22.86
C MET A 1 20.36 8.65 23.03
N MET A 2 19.79 9.84 22.85
CA MET A 2 18.33 10.00 22.90
C MET A 2 17.72 9.23 21.72
N SER A 3 16.82 8.27 22.01
CA SER A 3 16.07 7.55 20.97
C SER A 3 15.31 8.57 20.12
N LYS A 4 15.56 8.59 18.80
CA LYS A 4 14.86 9.46 17.85
C LYS A 4 13.36 9.19 18.00
N THR A 5 12.59 10.25 18.21
CA THR A 5 11.13 10.16 18.30
C THR A 5 10.57 10.48 16.92
N TYR A 6 9.73 9.59 16.40
CA TYR A 6 9.03 9.76 15.14
C TYR A 6 7.58 10.17 15.39
N HIS A 7 7.02 10.97 14.49
CA HIS A 7 5.63 11.39 14.52
C HIS A 7 4.90 10.95 13.25
N ILE A 8 3.75 10.31 13.41
CA ILE A 8 2.92 9.83 12.31
C ILE A 8 1.56 10.52 12.38
N ALA A 9 1.17 11.19 11.29
CA ALA A 9 -0.20 11.63 11.11
C ALA A 9 -1.03 10.41 10.65
N VAL A 10 -2.04 10.04 11.43
CA VAL A 10 -2.92 8.93 11.11
C VAL A 10 -4.23 9.48 10.57
N LEU A 11 -4.60 9.05 9.36
CA LEU A 11 -5.79 9.49 8.66
C LEU A 11 -6.71 8.28 8.43
N PRO A 12 -7.55 7.88 9.40
CA PRO A 12 -8.35 6.68 9.29
C PRO A 12 -9.35 6.74 8.13
N GLY A 13 -10.04 7.87 7.92
CA GLY A 13 -11.03 8.00 6.85
C GLY A 13 -12.32 7.19 7.09
N ASP A 14 -12.81 6.51 6.06
CA ASP A 14 -14.19 6.01 5.95
C ASP A 14 -14.30 4.47 5.86
N GLY A 15 -15.51 3.94 6.00
CA GLY A 15 -15.83 2.52 5.76
C GLY A 15 -15.12 1.56 6.74
N ILE A 16 -14.46 0.52 6.22
CA ILE A 16 -13.69 -0.47 7.02
C ILE A 16 -12.45 0.14 7.69
N SER A 17 -12.05 1.32 7.24
CA SER A 17 -10.73 1.84 7.49
C SER A 17 -10.40 2.03 8.99
N PRO A 18 -11.32 2.57 9.83
CA PRO A 18 -11.07 2.62 11.27
C PRO A 18 -10.81 1.24 11.91
N GLU A 19 -11.43 0.17 11.41
CA GLU A 19 -11.25 -1.19 11.94
C GLU A 19 -9.86 -1.76 11.63
N VAL A 20 -9.38 -1.57 10.40
CA VAL A 20 -8.05 -2.03 9.98
C VAL A 20 -6.95 -1.13 10.52
N MET A 21 -7.19 0.18 10.66
CA MET A 21 -6.26 1.13 11.29
C MET A 21 -6.05 0.80 12.77
N ALA A 22 -7.09 0.34 13.48
CA ALA A 22 -6.96 -0.17 14.84
C ALA A 22 -5.96 -1.33 14.95
N GLN A 23 -5.79 -2.16 13.90
CA GLN A 23 -4.78 -3.21 13.89
C GLN A 23 -3.38 -2.64 13.63
N ALA A 24 -3.25 -1.64 12.76
CA ALA A 24 -1.98 -0.96 12.53
C ALA A 24 -1.43 -0.29 13.81
N TYR A 25 -2.30 0.30 14.66
CA TYR A 25 -1.89 0.81 15.97
C TYR A 25 -1.28 -0.27 16.88
N LYS A 26 -1.87 -1.48 16.90
CA LYS A 26 -1.30 -2.61 17.66
C LYS A 26 0.11 -2.95 17.16
N ILE A 27 0.30 -2.94 15.84
CA ILE A 27 1.61 -3.18 15.22
C ILE A 27 2.62 -2.09 15.58
N LEU A 28 2.26 -0.81 15.47
CA LEU A 28 3.14 0.30 15.86
C LEU A 28 3.54 0.23 17.34
N ASN A 29 2.62 -0.15 18.23
CA ASN A 29 2.90 -0.36 19.65
C ASN A 29 3.87 -1.54 19.87
N ALA A 30 3.64 -2.66 19.21
CA ALA A 30 4.52 -3.83 19.29
C ALA A 30 5.93 -3.52 18.75
N VAL A 31 6.03 -2.78 17.65
CA VAL A 31 7.31 -2.29 17.09
C VAL A 31 8.03 -1.38 18.08
N SER A 32 7.32 -0.41 18.68
CA SER A 32 7.89 0.51 19.66
C SER A 32 8.49 -0.23 20.86
N GLN A 33 7.79 -1.25 21.38
CA GLN A 33 8.26 -2.07 22.49
C GLN A 33 9.43 -2.98 22.10
N ARG A 34 9.35 -3.66 20.96
CA ARG A 34 10.35 -4.65 20.53
C ARG A 34 11.66 -4.02 20.08
N PHE A 35 11.60 -2.90 19.37
CA PHE A 35 12.77 -2.27 18.76
C PHE A 35 13.26 -1.03 19.54
N GLY A 36 12.60 -0.66 20.64
CA GLY A 36 13.01 0.47 21.48
C GLY A 36 12.91 1.84 20.78
N VAL A 37 12.06 1.93 19.76
CA VAL A 37 11.79 3.17 19.01
C VAL A 37 10.62 3.93 19.63
N ARG A 38 10.67 5.26 19.59
CA ARG A 38 9.57 6.10 20.07
C ARG A 38 8.75 6.56 18.87
N ILE A 39 7.51 6.09 18.78
CA ILE A 39 6.56 6.48 17.75
C ILE A 39 5.40 7.17 18.44
N SER A 40 5.10 8.39 18.02
CA SER A 40 3.91 9.15 18.42
C SER A 40 2.96 9.26 17.25
N THR A 41 1.66 9.30 17.52
CA THR A 41 0.63 9.40 16.48
C THR A 41 -0.32 10.56 16.80
N SER A 42 -0.87 11.17 15.76
CA SER A 42 -2.01 12.10 15.91
C SER A 42 -3.03 11.80 14.82
N GLU A 43 -4.28 11.65 15.24
CA GLU A 43 -5.40 11.34 14.34
C GLU A 43 -6.02 12.62 13.78
N TYR A 44 -6.33 12.60 12.50
CA TYR A 44 -7.04 13.68 11.84
C TYR A 44 -8.15 13.14 10.93
N ASP A 45 -9.25 13.88 10.84
CA ASP A 45 -10.36 13.55 9.95
C ASP A 45 -9.99 13.83 8.49
N VAL A 46 -10.34 12.91 7.59
CA VAL A 46 -10.18 13.05 6.13
C VAL A 46 -11.34 12.37 5.41
N GLY A 47 -11.67 12.82 4.19
CA GLY A 47 -12.71 12.18 3.36
C GLY A 47 -14.13 12.44 3.88
N GLY A 48 -14.98 11.42 3.83
CA GLY A 48 -16.39 11.49 4.18
C GLY A 48 -16.64 11.89 5.63
N VAL A 49 -15.90 11.31 6.58
CA VAL A 49 -15.95 11.69 8.00
C VAL A 49 -15.56 13.16 8.21
N ALA A 50 -14.65 13.69 7.39
CA ALA A 50 -14.29 15.09 7.43
C ALA A 50 -15.37 16.00 6.85
N ILE A 51 -16.03 15.58 5.76
CA ILE A 51 -17.20 16.28 5.23
C ILE A 51 -18.29 16.37 6.30
N ASP A 52 -18.59 15.26 6.97
CA ASP A 52 -19.63 15.18 7.99
C ASP A 52 -19.38 16.10 9.19
N ARG A 53 -18.12 16.27 9.58
CA ARG A 53 -17.73 17.01 10.80
C ARG A 53 -17.29 18.45 10.55
N HIS A 54 -16.67 18.70 9.40
CA HIS A 54 -15.99 19.97 9.08
C HIS A 54 -16.51 20.62 7.79
N GLY A 55 -17.38 19.95 7.03
CA GLY A 55 -17.90 20.44 5.76
C GLY A 55 -16.88 20.44 4.61
N SER A 56 -15.74 19.77 4.78
CA SER A 56 -14.68 19.67 3.75
C SER A 56 -14.02 18.29 3.80
N PRO A 57 -13.73 17.65 2.65
CA PRO A 57 -13.03 16.37 2.62
C PRO A 57 -11.57 16.46 3.10
N LEU A 58 -10.96 17.65 3.06
CA LEU A 58 -9.60 17.88 3.55
C LEU A 58 -9.55 19.17 4.39
N PRO A 59 -9.80 19.09 5.71
CA PRO A 59 -9.73 20.24 6.60
C PRO A 59 -8.31 20.82 6.67
N ALA A 60 -8.19 22.14 6.81
CA ALA A 60 -6.89 22.80 6.96
C ALA A 60 -6.10 22.30 8.17
N GLY A 61 -6.79 21.94 9.26
CA GLY A 61 -6.17 21.34 10.45
C GLY A 61 -5.53 19.97 10.17
N THR A 62 -6.16 19.16 9.31
CA THR A 62 -5.61 17.87 8.86
C THR A 62 -4.32 18.09 8.07
N LEU A 63 -4.32 19.04 7.14
CA LEU A 63 -3.13 19.36 6.33
C LEU A 63 -1.96 19.84 7.19
N ALA A 64 -2.23 20.77 8.11
CA ALA A 64 -1.23 21.28 9.06
C ALA A 64 -0.70 20.19 10.01
N GLY A 65 -1.54 19.22 10.36
CA GLY A 65 -1.14 18.04 11.13
C GLY A 65 -0.18 17.14 10.37
N CYS A 66 -0.48 16.87 9.10
CA CYS A 66 0.40 16.10 8.22
C CYS A 66 1.75 16.79 7.98
N GLU A 67 1.79 18.13 7.91
CA GLU A 67 3.04 18.91 7.79
C GLU A 67 3.98 18.78 8.99
N GLN A 68 3.44 18.43 10.16
CA GLN A 68 4.19 18.23 11.41
C GLN A 68 4.66 16.79 11.61
N ALA A 69 4.30 15.88 10.70
CA ALA A 69 4.63 14.47 10.79
C ALA A 69 5.85 14.10 9.94
N ASP A 70 6.50 12.99 10.32
CA ASP A 70 7.54 12.35 9.51
C ASP A 70 6.93 11.52 8.37
N ALA A 71 5.69 11.04 8.55
CA ALA A 71 4.94 10.27 7.57
C ALA A 71 3.42 10.32 7.83
N ILE A 72 2.64 9.98 6.81
CA ILE A 72 1.19 9.83 6.88
C ILE A 72 0.85 8.34 6.79
N LEU A 73 0.15 7.79 7.80
CA LEU A 73 -0.50 6.49 7.70
C LEU A 73 -1.97 6.72 7.37
N PHE A 74 -2.34 6.41 6.13
CA PHE A 74 -3.65 6.67 5.57
C PHE A 74 -4.45 5.37 5.47
N GLY A 75 -5.75 5.51 5.68
CA GLY A 75 -6.71 4.44 5.59
C GLY A 75 -7.33 4.32 4.20
N SER A 76 -8.64 4.53 4.12
CA SER A 76 -9.35 4.69 2.85
C SER A 76 -10.43 5.76 3.00
N VAL A 77 -10.85 6.37 1.89
CA VAL A 77 -11.88 7.40 1.87
C VAL A 77 -12.94 7.06 0.84
N GLY A 78 -14.15 7.58 1.04
CA GLY A 78 -15.25 7.42 0.10
C GLY A 78 -16.37 6.52 0.59
N GLY A 79 -17.48 6.58 -0.13
CA GLY A 79 -18.65 5.74 0.09
C GLY A 79 -19.94 6.33 -0.50
N PRO A 80 -21.01 5.52 -0.66
CA PRO A 80 -22.24 5.89 -1.35
C PRO A 80 -22.91 7.17 -0.84
N LYS A 81 -22.69 7.51 0.43
CA LYS A 81 -23.24 8.71 1.06
C LYS A 81 -22.78 9.99 0.36
N TRP A 82 -21.57 10.05 -0.19
CA TRP A 82 -20.98 11.29 -0.72
C TRP A 82 -20.80 11.30 -2.25
N GLU A 83 -21.19 10.23 -2.95
CA GLU A 83 -21.02 10.09 -4.42
C GLU A 83 -21.81 11.13 -5.23
N HIS A 84 -22.88 11.70 -4.65
CA HIS A 84 -23.72 12.71 -5.28
C HIS A 84 -23.11 14.12 -5.25
N LEU A 85 -22.04 14.34 -4.49
CA LEU A 85 -21.39 15.65 -4.37
C LEU A 85 -20.67 16.05 -5.66
N PRO A 86 -20.44 17.36 -5.89
CA PRO A 86 -19.58 17.82 -6.97
C PRO A 86 -18.21 17.15 -6.91
N ALA A 87 -17.62 16.87 -8.08
CA ALA A 87 -16.36 16.12 -8.17
C ALA A 87 -15.20 16.67 -7.32
N ALA A 88 -15.14 17.99 -7.10
CA ALA A 88 -14.10 18.61 -6.26
C ALA A 88 -14.34 18.44 -4.75
N GLU A 89 -15.58 18.12 -4.35
CA GLU A 89 -16.02 17.98 -2.97
C GLU A 89 -16.15 16.51 -2.54
N GLN A 90 -16.10 15.57 -3.49
CA GLN A 90 -16.11 14.13 -3.20
C GLN A 90 -14.86 13.71 -2.39
N PRO A 91 -14.97 12.77 -1.44
CA PRO A 91 -13.87 12.35 -0.56
C PRO A 91 -12.57 11.98 -1.30
N GLU A 92 -12.66 11.18 -2.36
CA GLU A 92 -11.52 10.63 -3.09
C GLU A 92 -10.78 11.74 -3.84
N ARG A 93 -11.51 12.58 -4.56
CA ARG A 93 -10.94 13.66 -5.39
C ARG A 93 -10.56 14.88 -4.59
N GLY A 94 -11.35 15.23 -3.57
CA GLY A 94 -11.18 16.40 -2.72
C GLY A 94 -10.15 16.22 -1.61
N ALA A 95 -9.75 14.99 -1.27
CA ALA A 95 -8.71 14.73 -0.27
C ALA A 95 -7.42 14.13 -0.83
N LEU A 96 -7.48 12.98 -1.52
CA LEU A 96 -6.27 12.24 -1.94
C LEU A 96 -5.43 13.02 -2.95
N LEU A 97 -6.07 13.61 -3.98
CA LEU A 97 -5.33 14.34 -5.01
C LEU A 97 -4.66 15.62 -4.45
N PRO A 98 -5.34 16.45 -3.63
CA PRO A 98 -4.69 17.58 -2.97
C PRO A 98 -3.56 17.17 -2.02
N LEU A 99 -3.71 16.10 -1.22
CA LEU A 99 -2.63 15.61 -0.35
C LEU A 99 -1.39 15.22 -1.16
N ARG A 100 -1.56 14.41 -2.22
CA ARG A 100 -0.47 13.98 -3.10
C ARG A 100 0.24 15.17 -3.74
N LYS A 101 -0.52 16.15 -4.22
CA LYS A 101 0.03 17.38 -4.81
C LYS A 101 0.76 18.24 -3.79
N HIS A 102 0.17 18.46 -2.61
CA HIS A 102 0.72 19.32 -1.56
C HIS A 102 2.08 18.82 -1.07
N PHE A 103 2.17 17.52 -0.77
CA PHE A 103 3.39 16.88 -0.29
C PHE A 103 4.35 16.45 -1.41
N LYS A 104 4.00 16.74 -2.67
CA LYS A 104 4.78 16.37 -3.87
C LYS A 104 5.09 14.88 -3.93
N LEU A 105 4.11 14.04 -3.57
CA LEU A 105 4.24 12.59 -3.52
C LEU A 105 4.23 12.01 -4.94
N PHE A 106 5.28 12.25 -5.71
CA PHE A 106 5.33 11.94 -7.14
C PHE A 106 5.52 10.45 -7.43
N SER A 107 6.03 9.66 -6.48
CA SER A 107 6.33 8.24 -6.68
C SER A 107 5.36 7.36 -5.91
N ASN A 108 4.52 6.61 -6.62
CA ASN A 108 3.68 5.58 -6.03
C ASN A 108 4.29 4.19 -6.24
N LEU A 109 4.43 3.43 -5.17
CA LEU A 109 4.96 2.07 -5.12
C LEU A 109 3.82 1.12 -4.71
N ARG A 110 3.45 0.20 -5.59
CA ARG A 110 2.46 -0.86 -5.32
C ARG A 110 3.09 -2.23 -5.59
N PRO A 111 3.58 -2.93 -4.54
CA PRO A 111 4.04 -4.31 -4.66
C PRO A 111 2.83 -5.25 -4.77
N SER A 112 2.84 -6.11 -5.79
CA SER A 112 1.83 -7.14 -6.04
C SER A 112 2.52 -8.49 -6.19
N ARG A 113 2.32 -9.35 -5.19
CA ARG A 113 2.93 -10.68 -5.12
C ARG A 113 1.85 -11.74 -4.91
N LEU A 114 1.97 -12.85 -5.60
CA LEU A 114 1.21 -14.05 -5.28
C LEU A 114 1.90 -14.76 -4.10
N TYR A 115 1.20 -14.84 -2.97
CA TYR A 115 1.72 -15.50 -1.77
C TYR A 115 1.57 -17.02 -1.89
N PRO A 116 2.59 -17.80 -1.48
CA PRO A 116 2.46 -19.26 -1.40
C PRO A 116 1.25 -19.67 -0.55
N GLY A 117 0.47 -20.62 -1.04
CA GLY A 117 -0.76 -21.09 -0.41
C GLY A 117 -1.99 -20.21 -0.66
N LEU A 118 -1.88 -19.15 -1.47
CA LEU A 118 -3.01 -18.35 -1.97
C LEU A 118 -3.22 -18.51 -3.49
N GLU A 119 -2.57 -19.46 -4.14
CA GLU A 119 -2.63 -19.69 -5.59
C GLU A 119 -4.08 -19.95 -6.05
N ALA A 120 -4.90 -20.60 -5.22
CA ALA A 120 -6.30 -20.88 -5.52
C ALA A 120 -7.19 -19.63 -5.65
N TYR A 121 -6.73 -18.48 -5.15
CA TYR A 121 -7.45 -17.21 -5.27
C TYR A 121 -7.03 -16.42 -6.52
N CYS A 122 -5.85 -16.71 -7.06
CA CYS A 122 -5.37 -16.13 -8.31
C CYS A 122 -6.38 -16.43 -9.43
N PRO A 123 -6.91 -15.41 -10.15
CA PRO A 123 -7.89 -15.63 -11.21
C PRO A 123 -7.26 -16.17 -12.51
N LEU A 124 -5.94 -16.32 -12.56
CA LEU A 124 -5.22 -16.86 -13.72
C LEU A 124 -5.31 -18.40 -13.75
N LEU A 125 -4.94 -19.00 -14.88
CA LEU A 125 -4.83 -20.45 -14.99
C LEU A 125 -3.84 -21.00 -13.95
N ALA A 126 -4.12 -22.20 -13.43
CA ALA A 126 -3.36 -22.81 -12.35
C ALA A 126 -1.85 -22.93 -12.68
N ASP A 127 -1.49 -23.30 -13.91
CA ASP A 127 -0.09 -23.41 -14.35
C ASP A 127 0.63 -22.05 -14.40
N ILE A 128 -0.12 -20.94 -14.53
CA ILE A 128 0.42 -19.58 -14.44
C ILE A 128 0.57 -19.18 -12.97
N ALA A 129 -0.45 -19.44 -12.15
CA ALA A 129 -0.43 -19.17 -10.72
C ALA A 129 0.71 -19.94 -9.99
N GLU A 130 0.92 -21.21 -10.34
CA GLU A 130 1.98 -22.06 -9.79
C GLU A 130 3.39 -21.53 -10.05
N ARG A 131 3.62 -20.80 -11.15
CA ARG A 131 4.92 -20.14 -11.39
C ARG A 131 5.18 -18.99 -10.42
N GLY A 132 4.12 -18.42 -9.86
CA GLY A 132 4.18 -17.24 -9.00
C GLY A 132 4.59 -15.97 -9.73
N PHE A 133 4.45 -14.84 -9.06
CA PHE A 133 4.97 -13.55 -9.49
C PHE A 133 5.13 -12.61 -8.29
N ASP A 134 6.05 -11.66 -8.42
CA ASP A 134 6.33 -10.60 -7.45
C ASP A 134 6.70 -9.36 -8.23
N ILE A 135 5.75 -8.45 -8.41
CA ILE A 135 5.87 -7.28 -9.29
C ILE A 135 5.82 -6.03 -8.42
N LEU A 136 6.68 -5.06 -8.69
CA LEU A 136 6.57 -3.71 -8.15
C LEU A 136 6.13 -2.76 -9.26
N CYS A 137 4.91 -2.23 -9.17
CA CYS A 137 4.49 -1.14 -10.03
C CYS A 137 4.98 0.19 -9.43
N VAL A 138 5.78 0.92 -10.20
CA VAL A 138 6.26 2.28 -9.88
C VAL A 138 5.52 3.24 -10.79
N ARG A 139 4.59 4.00 -10.22
CA ARG A 139 3.69 4.91 -10.92
C ARG A 139 4.08 6.36 -10.60
N GLU A 140 4.22 7.18 -11.64
CA GLU A 140 4.25 8.64 -11.47
C GLU A 140 2.87 9.13 -11.01
N LEU A 141 2.79 9.97 -9.98
CA LEU A 141 1.53 10.22 -9.26
C LEU A 141 1.06 11.68 -9.29
N THR A 142 1.88 12.62 -9.78
CA THR A 142 1.63 14.07 -9.66
C THR A 142 1.61 14.84 -10.99
N GLY A 143 1.86 14.17 -12.11
CA GLY A 143 1.85 14.73 -13.46
C GLY A 143 0.91 13.99 -14.41
N GLY A 144 1.17 14.11 -15.71
CA GLY A 144 0.38 13.48 -16.77
C GLY A 144 -1.04 14.03 -16.88
N ILE A 145 -1.90 13.27 -17.56
CA ILE A 145 -3.29 13.63 -17.90
C ILE A 145 -4.19 13.91 -16.69
N TYR A 146 -3.79 13.48 -15.48
CA TYR A 146 -4.56 13.70 -14.26
C TYR A 146 -4.52 15.17 -13.85
N PHE A 147 -3.37 15.83 -14.05
CA PHE A 147 -3.11 17.19 -13.60
C PHE A 147 -2.83 18.18 -14.74
N GLY A 148 -2.58 17.68 -15.95
CA GLY A 148 -2.24 18.49 -17.11
C GLY A 148 -3.33 19.50 -17.50
N GLN A 149 -2.88 20.64 -18.03
CA GLN A 149 -3.71 21.74 -18.50
C GLN A 149 -3.40 22.05 -19.97
N PRO A 150 -4.40 22.49 -20.76
CA PRO A 150 -5.78 22.77 -20.38
C PRO A 150 -6.61 21.48 -20.14
N LYS A 151 -7.61 21.57 -19.25
CA LYS A 151 -8.58 20.50 -18.95
C LYS A 151 -9.97 21.08 -18.72
N GLY A 152 -11.00 20.54 -19.38
CA GLY A 152 -12.34 21.12 -19.30
C GLY A 152 -13.37 20.52 -20.24
N HIS A 153 -14.52 21.17 -20.26
CA HIS A 153 -15.67 20.84 -21.11
C HIS A 153 -16.29 22.16 -21.60
N GLU A 154 -16.42 22.30 -22.92
CA GLU A 154 -16.78 23.56 -23.57
C GLU A 154 -17.78 23.35 -24.70
N GLY A 155 -18.56 24.41 -24.99
CA GLY A 155 -19.53 24.44 -26.09
C GLY A 155 -20.94 24.03 -25.66
N SER A 156 -21.80 23.84 -26.67
CA SER A 156 -23.18 23.40 -26.51
C SER A 156 -23.70 22.82 -27.83
N GLY A 157 -24.52 21.78 -27.80
CA GLY A 157 -25.04 21.13 -29.01
C GLY A 157 -23.97 20.28 -29.70
N SER A 158 -24.04 20.13 -31.03
CA SER A 158 -23.10 19.28 -31.79
C SER A 158 -21.59 19.57 -31.58
N PRO A 159 -21.12 20.82 -31.43
CA PRO A 159 -19.69 21.12 -31.20
C PRO A 159 -19.25 21.06 -29.72
N GLU A 160 -20.12 20.63 -28.81
CA GLU A 160 -19.76 20.39 -27.41
C GLU A 160 -18.64 19.35 -27.32
N HIS A 161 -17.59 19.64 -26.56
CA HIS A 161 -16.42 18.76 -26.44
C HIS A 161 -15.77 18.86 -25.05
N ALA A 162 -15.09 17.79 -24.65
CA ALA A 162 -14.25 17.74 -23.45
C ALA A 162 -12.78 17.51 -23.86
N PHE A 163 -11.86 17.95 -23.02
CA PHE A 163 -10.44 17.74 -23.23
C PHE A 163 -9.67 17.57 -21.92
N ASP A 164 -8.62 16.76 -22.00
CA ASP A 164 -7.61 16.54 -20.98
C ASP A 164 -6.24 16.52 -21.66
N THR A 165 -5.19 17.02 -21.00
CA THR A 165 -3.85 17.14 -21.60
C THR A 165 -2.87 16.18 -20.93
N GLU A 166 -2.41 15.16 -21.66
CA GLU A 166 -1.28 14.31 -21.24
C GLU A 166 0.04 15.05 -21.48
N VAL A 167 0.63 15.60 -20.41
CA VAL A 167 1.88 16.35 -20.45
C VAL A 167 2.84 15.86 -19.38
N TYR A 168 4.09 15.71 -19.78
CA TYR A 168 5.22 15.45 -18.89
C TYR A 168 6.38 16.37 -19.24
N TYR A 169 7.01 16.91 -18.20
CA TYR A 169 8.30 17.55 -18.30
C TYR A 169 9.41 16.54 -18.04
N ARG A 170 10.58 16.78 -18.65
CA ARG A 170 11.77 15.93 -18.51
C ARG A 170 12.10 15.60 -17.04
N PHE A 171 12.12 16.61 -16.16
CA PHE A 171 12.45 16.42 -14.75
C PHE A 171 11.47 15.48 -14.02
N GLU A 172 10.20 15.42 -14.44
CA GLU A 172 9.20 14.55 -13.83
C GLU A 172 9.45 13.09 -14.17
N ILE A 173 9.89 12.83 -15.42
CA ILE A 173 10.23 11.49 -15.90
C ILE A 173 11.57 11.04 -15.28
N GLU A 174 12.56 11.93 -15.21
CA GLU A 174 13.88 11.63 -14.61
C GLU A 174 13.73 11.14 -13.17
N ARG A 175 13.04 11.90 -12.31
CA ARG A 175 12.91 11.54 -10.88
C ARG A 175 12.19 10.21 -10.67
N ILE A 176 11.13 9.91 -11.43
CA ILE A 176 10.39 8.64 -11.27
C ILE A 176 11.18 7.45 -11.85
N ALA A 177 11.93 7.67 -12.93
CA ALA A 177 12.81 6.66 -13.50
C ALA A 177 13.91 6.27 -12.50
N HIS A 178 14.58 7.23 -11.86
CA HIS A 178 15.57 6.94 -10.81
C HIS A 178 14.98 6.07 -9.69
N ILE A 179 13.76 6.38 -9.22
CA ILE A 179 13.10 5.53 -8.20
C ILE A 179 12.88 4.11 -8.70
N ALA A 180 12.44 3.92 -9.95
CA ALA A 180 12.25 2.58 -10.51
C ALA A 180 13.58 1.80 -10.63
N PHE A 181 14.65 2.44 -11.07
CA PHE A 181 15.98 1.82 -11.17
C PHE A 181 16.54 1.47 -9.79
N GLU A 182 16.51 2.39 -8.82
CA GLU A 182 16.95 2.10 -7.44
C GLU A 182 16.11 0.99 -6.78
N SER A 183 14.81 0.94 -7.07
CA SER A 183 13.94 -0.14 -6.60
C SER A 183 14.31 -1.48 -7.22
N ALA A 184 14.65 -1.51 -8.52
CA ALA A 184 15.09 -2.71 -9.21
C ALA A 184 16.41 -3.27 -8.66
N ARG A 185 17.35 -2.40 -8.24
CA ARG A 185 18.62 -2.81 -7.60
C ARG A 185 18.43 -3.57 -6.30
N LYS A 186 17.38 -3.23 -5.55
CA LYS A 186 16.99 -3.92 -4.31
C LYS A 186 16.16 -5.17 -4.57
N ARG A 187 15.86 -5.47 -5.84
CA ARG A 187 15.03 -6.58 -6.29
C ARG A 187 15.82 -7.45 -7.28
N ARG A 188 15.29 -7.70 -8.49
CA ARG A 188 15.87 -8.63 -9.47
C ARG A 188 16.58 -7.92 -10.62
N ASN A 189 16.98 -6.66 -10.42
CA ASN A 189 17.71 -5.84 -11.39
C ASN A 189 17.02 -5.78 -12.77
N LYS A 190 15.68 -5.69 -12.81
CA LYS A 190 14.96 -5.54 -14.08
C LYS A 190 13.89 -4.45 -14.01
N VAL A 191 13.93 -3.54 -14.98
CA VAL A 191 12.90 -2.52 -15.22
C VAL A 191 12.23 -2.78 -16.57
N THR A 192 10.91 -2.79 -16.57
CA THR A 192 10.11 -2.69 -17.79
C THR A 192 9.38 -1.35 -17.77
N SER A 193 9.80 -0.42 -18.64
CA SER A 193 9.16 0.88 -18.81
C SER A 193 7.96 0.74 -19.74
N ILE A 194 6.82 1.27 -19.31
CA ILE A 194 5.55 1.16 -20.02
C ILE A 194 5.17 2.50 -20.63
N ASP A 195 4.90 2.50 -21.94
CA ASP A 195 4.55 3.70 -22.68
C ASP A 195 3.59 3.42 -23.86
N LYS A 196 3.29 4.43 -24.67
CA LYS A 196 2.64 4.28 -25.98
C LYS A 196 3.40 5.05 -27.06
N ALA A 197 4.71 4.87 -27.12
CA ALA A 197 5.63 5.65 -27.96
C ALA A 197 5.46 5.45 -29.47
N ASN A 198 4.63 4.47 -29.90
CA ASN A 198 4.25 4.34 -31.31
C ASN A 198 3.27 5.43 -31.78
N VAL A 199 2.62 6.16 -30.87
CA VAL A 199 1.65 7.21 -31.22
C VAL A 199 1.75 8.50 -30.37
N LEU A 200 2.10 8.42 -29.09
CA LEU A 200 2.06 9.57 -28.18
C LEU A 200 3.42 10.29 -28.07
N GLN A 201 3.43 11.61 -28.30
CA GLN A 201 4.63 12.44 -28.12
C GLN A 201 5.17 12.43 -26.67
N SER A 202 4.27 12.46 -25.68
CA SER A 202 4.64 12.33 -24.26
C SER A 202 5.37 11.01 -23.98
N SER A 203 4.91 9.90 -24.59
CA SER A 203 5.54 8.59 -24.48
C SER A 203 6.86 8.48 -25.22
N ILE A 204 7.04 9.20 -26.33
CA ILE A 204 8.34 9.28 -27.03
C ILE A 204 9.36 9.95 -26.11
N LEU A 205 9.01 11.10 -25.52
CA LEU A 205 9.87 11.78 -24.54
C LEU A 205 10.13 10.87 -23.32
N TRP A 206 9.09 10.21 -22.79
CA TRP A 206 9.22 9.26 -21.69
C TRP A 206 10.30 8.21 -21.96
N ARG A 207 10.19 7.51 -23.10
CA ARG A 207 11.14 6.47 -23.50
C ARG A 207 12.55 7.03 -23.71
N GLU A 208 12.69 8.23 -24.27
CA GLU A 208 13.98 8.91 -24.44
C GLU A 208 14.66 9.15 -23.08
N VAL A 209 13.95 9.76 -22.13
CA VAL A 209 14.48 10.09 -20.80
C VAL A 209 14.81 8.83 -20.01
N VAL A 210 13.93 7.81 -20.02
CA VAL A 210 14.19 6.54 -19.33
C VAL A 210 15.45 5.85 -19.86
N ASN A 211 15.69 5.88 -21.19
CA ASN A 211 16.92 5.35 -21.76
C ASN A 211 18.18 6.13 -21.36
N GLN A 212 18.06 7.45 -21.13
CA GLN A 212 19.17 8.27 -20.64
C GLN A 212 19.49 7.92 -19.19
N VAL A 213 18.48 7.87 -18.32
CA VAL A 213 18.64 7.49 -16.90
C VAL A 213 19.24 6.08 -16.77
N ALA A 214 18.88 5.15 -17.65
CA ALA A 214 19.41 3.78 -17.63
C ALA A 214 20.94 3.71 -17.76
N GLN A 215 21.59 4.74 -18.32
CA GLN A 215 23.07 4.79 -18.43
C GLN A 215 23.74 4.90 -17.06
N ASP A 216 23.04 5.44 -16.06
CA ASP A 216 23.52 5.52 -14.68
C ASP A 216 23.35 4.20 -13.91
N TYR A 217 22.65 3.22 -14.50
CA TYR A 217 22.30 1.92 -13.88
C TYR A 217 22.65 0.73 -14.79
N PRO A 218 23.93 0.57 -15.18
CA PRO A 218 24.35 -0.45 -16.16
C PRO A 218 24.08 -1.89 -15.71
N GLU A 219 23.90 -2.15 -14.41
CA GLU A 219 23.55 -3.45 -13.86
C GLU A 219 22.06 -3.82 -13.98
N VAL A 220 21.19 -2.85 -14.25
CA VAL A 220 19.73 -3.05 -14.32
C VAL A 220 19.31 -3.27 -15.77
N ALA A 221 18.73 -4.44 -16.05
CA ALA A 221 18.19 -4.75 -17.37
C ALA A 221 16.95 -3.89 -17.66
N LEU A 222 17.04 -3.02 -18.66
CA LEU A 222 15.92 -2.21 -19.16
C LEU A 222 15.24 -2.88 -20.34
N SER A 223 13.91 -2.91 -20.31
CA SER A 223 13.04 -3.26 -21.44
C SER A 223 11.92 -2.23 -21.55
N HIS A 224 11.33 -2.12 -22.74
CA HIS A 224 10.17 -1.25 -22.99
C HIS A 224 9.01 -2.09 -23.52
N LEU A 225 7.81 -1.84 -23.02
CA LEU A 225 6.57 -2.42 -23.55
C LEU A 225 5.53 -1.34 -23.77
N TYR A 226 4.65 -1.56 -24.75
CA TYR A 226 3.46 -0.74 -24.88
C TYR A 226 2.40 -1.16 -23.88
N ILE A 227 1.61 -0.20 -23.39
CA ILE A 227 0.55 -0.41 -22.39
C ILE A 227 -0.41 -1.56 -22.74
N ASP A 228 -0.83 -1.68 -24.00
CA ASP A 228 -1.70 -2.77 -24.46
C ASP A 228 -1.01 -4.14 -24.38
N ASN A 229 0.25 -4.23 -24.77
CA ASN A 229 1.01 -5.46 -24.63
C ASN A 229 1.28 -5.78 -23.15
N ALA A 230 1.55 -4.78 -22.32
CA ALA A 230 1.76 -4.96 -20.89
C ALA A 230 0.53 -5.60 -20.20
N THR A 231 -0.67 -5.10 -20.49
CA THR A 231 -1.94 -5.72 -20.05
C THR A 231 -2.05 -7.18 -20.51
N MET A 232 -1.75 -7.47 -21.78
CA MET A 232 -1.76 -8.88 -22.25
C MET A 232 -0.71 -9.75 -21.54
N GLN A 233 0.49 -9.22 -21.29
CA GLN A 233 1.59 -9.95 -20.65
C GLN A 233 1.33 -10.22 -19.17
N LEU A 234 0.64 -9.32 -18.45
CA LEU A 234 0.27 -9.55 -17.05
C LEU A 234 -0.65 -10.76 -16.88
N ILE A 235 -1.52 -11.01 -17.87
CA ILE A 235 -2.37 -12.22 -17.89
C ILE A 235 -1.57 -13.44 -18.34
N LYS A 236 -0.80 -13.29 -19.43
CA LYS A 236 -0.13 -14.42 -20.09
C LYS A 236 1.06 -14.96 -19.28
N ASP A 237 1.90 -14.10 -18.75
CA ASP A 237 3.12 -14.46 -18.05
C ASP A 237 3.60 -13.35 -17.09
N PRO A 238 2.91 -13.15 -15.96
CA PRO A 238 3.26 -12.09 -15.00
C PRO A 238 4.64 -12.30 -14.36
N SER A 239 5.13 -13.55 -14.30
CA SER A 239 6.45 -13.88 -13.73
C SER A 239 7.62 -13.20 -14.44
N GLN A 240 7.42 -12.71 -15.66
CA GLN A 240 8.46 -12.01 -16.42
C GLN A 240 8.81 -10.63 -15.84
N PHE A 241 7.89 -10.00 -15.10
CA PHE A 241 8.08 -8.63 -14.60
C PHE A 241 8.82 -8.61 -13.27
N ASP A 242 9.59 -7.55 -13.04
CA ASP A 242 10.15 -7.21 -11.73
C ASP A 242 9.68 -5.83 -11.29
N VAL A 243 10.24 -4.77 -11.87
CA VAL A 243 9.76 -3.40 -11.67
C VAL A 243 9.09 -2.91 -12.96
N MET A 244 7.84 -2.46 -12.86
CA MET A 244 7.11 -1.83 -13.95
C MET A 244 7.09 -0.31 -13.73
N LEU A 245 7.79 0.44 -14.58
CA LEU A 245 7.82 1.90 -14.53
C LEU A 245 6.73 2.48 -15.43
N CYS A 246 5.80 3.23 -14.85
CA CYS A 246 4.59 3.69 -15.55
C CYS A 246 4.32 5.18 -15.35
N SER A 247 3.73 5.81 -16.36
CA SER A 247 3.09 7.14 -16.22
C SER A 247 1.88 7.07 -15.29
N ASN A 248 1.26 8.21 -14.99
CA ASN A 248 0.16 8.28 -14.04
C ASN A 248 -1.04 7.42 -14.44
N LEU A 249 -1.59 7.62 -15.65
CA LEU A 249 -2.74 6.84 -16.13
C LEU A 249 -2.39 5.35 -16.35
N PHE A 250 -1.23 5.06 -16.96
CA PHE A 250 -0.85 3.68 -17.24
C PHE A 250 -0.53 2.91 -15.96
N GLY A 251 0.08 3.58 -14.98
CA GLY A 251 0.34 3.02 -13.66
C GLY A 251 -0.95 2.76 -12.90
N ASP A 252 -1.97 3.63 -13.02
CA ASP A 252 -3.30 3.39 -12.44
C ASP A 252 -3.87 2.06 -12.93
N ILE A 253 -3.96 1.91 -14.26
CA ILE A 253 -4.53 0.74 -14.91
C ILE A 253 -3.74 -0.53 -14.56
N LEU A 254 -2.42 -0.51 -14.75
CA LEU A 254 -1.60 -1.70 -14.58
C LEU A 254 -1.41 -2.10 -13.12
N SER A 255 -1.42 -1.15 -12.18
CA SER A 255 -1.31 -1.50 -10.77
C SER A 255 -2.58 -2.13 -10.23
N ASP A 256 -3.76 -1.71 -10.71
CA ASP A 256 -5.03 -2.40 -10.41
C ASP A 256 -5.12 -3.76 -11.12
N GLU A 257 -4.61 -3.89 -12.34
CA GLU A 257 -4.49 -5.19 -13.01
C GLU A 257 -3.56 -6.14 -12.24
N CYS A 258 -2.38 -5.65 -11.82
CA CYS A 258 -1.45 -6.37 -10.94
C CYS A 258 -2.12 -6.76 -9.61
N ALA A 259 -2.96 -5.89 -9.06
CA ALA A 259 -3.69 -6.18 -7.84
C ALA A 259 -4.68 -7.33 -8.03
N MET A 260 -5.49 -7.28 -9.10
CA MET A 260 -6.50 -8.29 -9.38
C MET A 260 -5.91 -9.67 -9.62
N ILE A 261 -4.80 -9.77 -10.37
CA ILE A 261 -4.18 -11.08 -10.67
C ILE A 261 -3.61 -11.77 -9.41
N THR A 262 -3.44 -11.07 -8.29
CA THR A 262 -3.08 -11.73 -7.01
C THR A 262 -4.25 -12.46 -6.36
N GLY A 263 -5.49 -12.15 -6.76
CA GLY A 263 -6.69 -12.71 -6.13
C GLY A 263 -6.94 -12.26 -4.69
N SER A 264 -6.14 -11.32 -4.16
CA SER A 264 -6.07 -11.02 -2.73
C SER A 264 -5.87 -9.52 -2.47
N MET A 265 -6.73 -8.68 -3.04
CA MET A 265 -6.64 -7.21 -2.93
C MET A 265 -6.50 -6.70 -1.49
N GLY A 266 -7.12 -7.36 -0.51
CA GLY A 266 -7.00 -7.05 0.92
C GLY A 266 -5.59 -7.20 1.52
N MET A 267 -4.63 -7.70 0.72
CA MET A 267 -3.23 -7.91 1.11
C MET A 267 -2.29 -6.83 0.58
N LEU A 268 -2.75 -5.94 -0.29
CA LEU A 268 -1.86 -5.09 -1.07
C LEU A 268 -1.64 -3.73 -0.41
N PRO A 269 -0.40 -3.39 0.01
CA PRO A 269 -0.07 -2.06 0.51
C PRO A 269 0.26 -1.10 -0.64
N SER A 270 0.29 0.20 -0.35
CA SER A 270 0.79 1.24 -1.24
C SER A 270 1.60 2.27 -0.47
N ALA A 271 2.62 2.82 -1.13
CA ALA A 271 3.41 3.94 -0.62
C ALA A 271 3.48 5.04 -1.69
N SER A 272 3.18 6.28 -1.32
CA SER A 272 3.35 7.47 -2.15
C SER A 272 4.43 8.35 -1.52
N LEU A 273 5.54 8.58 -2.21
CA LEU A 273 6.77 9.19 -1.68
C LEU A 273 7.14 10.47 -2.42
N ASN A 274 7.75 11.41 -1.70
CA ASN A 274 8.45 12.55 -2.29
C ASN A 274 9.99 12.37 -2.28
N GLU A 275 10.71 13.35 -2.80
CA GLU A 275 12.17 13.30 -2.96
C GLU A 275 12.91 13.30 -1.62
N GLN A 276 12.26 13.77 -0.55
CA GLN A 276 12.82 13.87 0.79
C GLN A 276 12.56 12.61 1.64
N GLY A 277 11.84 11.62 1.11
CA GLY A 277 11.49 10.39 1.82
C GLY A 277 10.25 10.51 2.73
N PHE A 278 9.57 11.66 2.73
CA PHE A 278 8.25 11.77 3.35
C PHE A 278 7.23 11.04 2.49
N GLY A 279 6.37 10.25 3.14
CA GLY A 279 5.45 9.36 2.46
C GLY A 279 4.05 9.31 3.05
N MET A 280 3.10 8.95 2.19
CA MET A 280 1.75 8.54 2.56
C MET A 280 1.57 7.06 2.24
N TYR A 281 1.11 6.30 3.22
CA TYR A 281 1.05 4.84 3.16
C TYR A 281 -0.38 4.36 3.38
N GLU A 282 -0.94 3.62 2.43
CA GLU A 282 -2.36 3.28 2.36
C GLU A 282 -2.57 1.87 1.80
N PRO A 283 -3.62 1.13 2.22
CA PRO A 283 -4.10 -0.03 1.49
C PRO A 283 -4.37 0.32 0.02
N ALA A 284 -4.08 -0.61 -0.87
CA ALA A 284 -4.33 -0.43 -2.30
C ALA A 284 -5.83 -0.45 -2.67
N GLY A 285 -6.69 -0.98 -1.79
CA GLY A 285 -8.14 -1.08 -1.99
C GLY A 285 -8.93 0.07 -1.35
N GLY A 286 -10.23 0.16 -1.68
CA GLY A 286 -11.13 1.21 -1.18
C GLY A 286 -11.78 0.91 0.18
N SER A 287 -12.76 1.74 0.55
CA SER A 287 -13.38 1.75 1.89
C SER A 287 -14.36 0.62 2.19
N ALA A 288 -14.72 -0.21 1.20
CA ALA A 288 -15.60 -1.38 1.34
C ALA A 288 -16.81 -1.15 2.28
N PRO A 289 -17.67 -0.17 1.98
CA PRO A 289 -18.75 0.28 2.87
C PRO A 289 -19.80 -0.81 3.14
N ASP A 290 -19.89 -1.81 2.26
CA ASP A 290 -20.77 -2.97 2.39
C ASP A 290 -20.37 -3.92 3.53
N ILE A 291 -19.11 -3.92 3.96
CA ILE A 291 -18.59 -4.77 5.04
C ILE A 291 -18.12 -3.99 6.28
N ALA A 292 -18.21 -2.65 6.27
CA ALA A 292 -17.87 -1.80 7.41
C ALA A 292 -18.68 -2.16 8.66
N GLY A 293 -18.01 -2.22 9.81
CA GLY A 293 -18.55 -2.55 11.13
C GLY A 293 -18.90 -4.02 11.33
N LYS A 294 -18.51 -4.91 10.41
CA LYS A 294 -18.84 -6.34 10.46
C LYS A 294 -17.71 -7.23 10.97
N ASP A 295 -16.54 -6.68 11.31
CA ASP A 295 -15.39 -7.44 11.81
C ASP A 295 -14.86 -8.52 10.82
N ILE A 296 -15.00 -8.27 9.51
CA ILE A 296 -14.58 -9.20 8.45
C ILE A 296 -13.57 -8.62 7.46
N ALA A 297 -13.22 -7.34 7.60
CA ALA A 297 -12.23 -6.67 6.77
C ALA A 297 -10.83 -7.29 6.95
N ASN A 298 -10.09 -7.43 5.87
CA ASN A 298 -8.70 -7.91 5.91
C ASN A 298 -7.76 -6.77 6.35
N PRO A 299 -7.10 -6.86 7.52
CA PRO A 299 -6.21 -5.80 7.99
C PRO A 299 -4.81 -5.86 7.37
N VAL A 300 -4.49 -6.90 6.60
CA VAL A 300 -3.11 -7.15 6.16
C VAL A 300 -2.57 -6.04 5.27
N ALA A 301 -3.35 -5.50 4.33
CA ALA A 301 -2.92 -4.36 3.51
C ALA A 301 -2.53 -3.14 4.37
N GLN A 302 -3.28 -2.81 5.41
CA GLN A 302 -2.96 -1.69 6.31
C GLN A 302 -1.70 -1.99 7.16
N ILE A 303 -1.56 -3.23 7.62
CA ILE A 303 -0.38 -3.70 8.36
C ILE A 303 0.87 -3.64 7.49
N LEU A 304 0.80 -4.11 6.25
CA LEU A 304 1.92 -4.05 5.30
C LEU A 304 2.20 -2.61 4.87
N SER A 305 1.19 -1.74 4.79
CA SER A 305 1.40 -0.30 4.58
C SER A 305 2.19 0.34 5.73
N THR A 306 1.94 -0.14 6.96
CA THR A 306 2.75 0.24 8.13
C THR A 306 4.19 -0.25 8.01
N ALA A 307 4.43 -1.45 7.46
CA ALA A 307 5.78 -1.93 7.17
C ALA A 307 6.49 -1.04 6.12
N LEU A 308 5.78 -0.65 5.05
CA LEU A 308 6.33 0.29 4.07
C LEU A 308 6.66 1.65 4.68
N LEU A 309 5.83 2.15 5.61
CA LEU A 309 6.07 3.39 6.36
C LEU A 309 7.36 3.33 7.16
N LEU A 310 7.51 2.26 7.94
CA LEU A 310 8.70 2.02 8.76
C LEU A 310 9.96 1.95 7.89
N ARG A 311 9.89 1.24 6.76
CA ARG A 311 11.00 1.09 5.83
C ARG A 311 11.38 2.41 5.14
N TYR A 312 10.43 3.04 4.46
CA TYR A 312 10.75 4.10 3.52
C TYR A 312 10.82 5.51 4.14
N SER A 313 10.00 5.83 5.16
CA SER A 313 10.06 7.14 5.82
C SER A 313 10.89 7.13 7.10
N LEU A 314 10.88 6.03 7.87
CA LEU A 314 11.55 6.02 9.19
C LEU A 314 12.93 5.35 9.17
N GLY A 315 13.27 4.62 8.09
CA GLY A 315 14.54 3.90 7.94
C GLY A 315 14.68 2.72 8.91
N LEU A 316 13.57 2.09 9.26
CA LEU A 316 13.48 0.99 10.22
C LEU A 316 13.25 -0.35 9.50
N ASP A 317 14.20 -0.74 8.64
CA ASP A 317 14.11 -1.96 7.81
C ASP A 317 13.86 -3.23 8.66
N ASP A 318 14.59 -3.41 9.76
CA ASP A 318 14.44 -4.59 10.64
C ASP A 318 13.02 -4.74 11.21
N ALA A 319 12.35 -3.60 11.49
CA ALA A 319 10.98 -3.58 12.00
C ALA A 319 9.97 -3.88 10.89
N ALA A 320 10.17 -3.33 9.69
CA ALA A 320 9.36 -3.64 8.53
C ALA A 320 9.44 -5.13 8.17
N ASP A 321 10.65 -5.69 8.11
CA ASP A 321 10.88 -7.11 7.82
C ASP A 321 10.24 -8.01 8.87
N ALA A 322 10.23 -7.60 10.14
CA ALA A 322 9.56 -8.36 11.20
C ALA A 322 8.04 -8.41 11.01
N ILE A 323 7.41 -7.33 10.55
CA ILE A 323 5.99 -7.31 10.22
C ILE A 323 5.70 -8.21 9.02
N GLU A 324 6.50 -8.12 7.96
CA GLU A 324 6.32 -8.95 6.75
C GLU A 324 6.47 -10.44 7.07
N ARG A 325 7.48 -10.82 7.85
CA ARG A 325 7.64 -12.20 8.34
C ARG A 325 6.46 -12.65 9.17
N ALA A 326 5.97 -11.80 10.06
CA ALA A 326 4.80 -12.08 10.88
C ALA A 326 3.58 -12.37 9.99
N VAL A 327 3.27 -11.49 9.03
CA VAL A 327 2.19 -11.71 8.06
C VAL A 327 2.33 -13.05 7.34
N ASN A 328 3.53 -13.37 6.84
CA ASN A 328 3.78 -14.66 6.18
C ASN A 328 3.52 -15.84 7.11
N GLN A 329 4.01 -15.81 8.35
CA GLN A 329 3.78 -16.88 9.33
C GLN A 329 2.30 -17.09 9.64
N ALA A 330 1.52 -16.00 9.77
CA ALA A 330 0.08 -16.11 9.98
C ALA A 330 -0.62 -16.75 8.77
N LEU A 331 -0.19 -16.41 7.55
CA LEU A 331 -0.72 -17.03 6.34
C LEU A 331 -0.30 -18.51 6.24
N GLU A 332 0.94 -18.85 6.53
CA GLU A 332 1.42 -20.24 6.54
C GLU A 332 0.69 -21.10 7.58
N ALA A 333 0.33 -20.51 8.73
CA ALA A 333 -0.48 -21.15 9.77
C ALA A 333 -1.98 -21.31 9.39
N GLY A 334 -2.39 -20.86 8.20
CA GLY A 334 -3.77 -20.98 7.72
C GLY A 334 -4.73 -19.92 8.26
N HIS A 335 -4.25 -18.86 8.92
CA HIS A 335 -5.12 -17.76 9.32
C HIS A 335 -5.55 -16.95 8.09
N ARG A 336 -6.86 -16.83 7.89
CA ARG A 336 -7.47 -16.18 6.72
C ARG A 336 -8.64 -15.32 7.17
N THR A 337 -8.72 -14.08 6.73
CA THR A 337 -9.94 -13.27 6.83
C THR A 337 -10.97 -13.73 5.79
N ALA A 338 -12.19 -13.20 5.86
CA ALA A 338 -13.32 -13.70 5.06
C ALA A 338 -13.06 -13.72 3.54
N ASP A 339 -12.30 -12.75 3.05
CA ASP A 339 -11.87 -12.63 1.64
C ASP A 339 -10.92 -13.75 1.19
N LEU A 340 -10.15 -14.35 2.11
CA LEU A 340 -9.17 -15.40 1.82
C LEU A 340 -9.54 -16.76 2.41
N ALA A 341 -10.72 -16.89 3.00
CA ALA A 341 -11.16 -18.14 3.64
C ALA A 341 -11.81 -19.12 2.65
N GLY A 342 -12.27 -18.66 1.48
CA GLY A 342 -12.85 -19.53 0.45
C GLY A 342 -14.07 -20.33 0.93
N GLY A 343 -14.84 -19.77 1.88
CA GLY A 343 -15.95 -20.46 2.55
C GLY A 343 -15.56 -21.31 3.77
N GLY A 344 -14.27 -21.40 4.09
CA GLY A 344 -13.72 -22.02 5.29
C GLY A 344 -13.77 -21.15 6.55
N SER A 345 -13.01 -21.54 7.57
CA SER A 345 -12.94 -20.80 8.84
C SER A 345 -12.21 -19.46 8.65
N ALA A 346 -12.93 -18.36 8.82
CA ALA A 346 -12.36 -17.01 8.80
C ALA A 346 -12.02 -16.51 10.21
N VAL A 347 -10.92 -15.76 10.33
CA VAL A 347 -10.63 -14.92 11.50
C VAL A 347 -11.22 -13.53 11.30
N GLY A 348 -11.67 -12.90 12.39
CA GLY A 348 -12.19 -11.53 12.36
C GLY A 348 -11.08 -10.47 12.34
N THR A 349 -11.46 -9.23 12.07
CA THR A 349 -10.55 -8.07 12.00
C THR A 349 -9.99 -7.67 13.37
N VAL A 350 -10.81 -7.72 14.43
CA VAL A 350 -10.58 -7.07 15.73
C VAL A 350 -10.60 -8.03 16.94
N ARG A 351 -11.39 -9.11 16.91
CA ARG A 351 -11.93 -9.73 18.15
C ARG A 351 -10.93 -10.48 19.06
N GLN A 352 -10.58 -9.83 20.18
CA GLN A 352 -10.23 -10.31 21.56
C GLN A 352 -9.25 -11.51 21.78
N PRO A 353 -8.63 -11.64 22.99
CA PRO A 353 -7.40 -12.43 23.21
C PRO A 353 -7.49 -13.88 22.74
N GLY A 354 -6.55 -14.27 21.86
CA GLY A 354 -6.30 -15.67 21.49
C GLY A 354 -6.61 -16.05 20.03
N LYS A 355 -7.24 -15.18 19.22
CA LYS A 355 -7.55 -15.45 17.79
C LYS A 355 -7.59 -14.20 16.89
N THR A 356 -6.59 -13.32 16.96
CA THR A 356 -6.46 -12.16 16.05
C THR A 356 -5.20 -12.23 15.19
N PHE A 357 -5.26 -11.67 13.97
CA PHE A 357 -4.08 -11.50 13.11
C PHE A 357 -2.92 -10.73 13.79
N ALA A 358 -3.23 -9.86 14.75
CA ALA A 358 -2.26 -9.04 15.47
C ALA A 358 -1.69 -9.69 16.76
N THR A 359 -2.19 -10.86 17.18
CA THR A 359 -1.60 -11.61 18.30
C THR A 359 -0.62 -12.64 17.74
N MET A 360 0.54 -12.16 17.28
CA MET A 360 1.64 -13.05 16.92
C MET A 360 2.61 -13.17 18.09
N ASP A 361 2.97 -14.41 18.39
CA ASP A 361 3.59 -14.90 19.61
C ASP A 361 4.71 -14.02 20.20
N HIS A 362 4.51 -13.64 21.46
CA HIS A 362 5.60 -13.33 22.38
C HIS A 362 6.36 -14.61 22.72
N ASN A 363 7.22 -15.11 21.84
CA ASN A 363 8.22 -16.11 22.19
C ASN A 363 9.47 -15.98 21.30
N VAL A 364 10.29 -14.97 21.61
CA VAL A 364 11.73 -15.01 21.34
C VAL A 364 12.44 -14.70 22.65
N SER A 365 13.26 -15.66 23.08
CA SER A 365 13.89 -15.74 24.39
C SER A 365 14.76 -14.54 24.73
N THR A 366 14.49 -13.92 25.88
CA THR A 366 15.51 -13.22 26.67
C THR A 366 15.29 -13.52 28.15
N GLN A 367 16.28 -14.17 28.77
CA GLN A 367 16.33 -14.39 30.21
C GLN A 367 16.54 -13.05 30.92
N THR A 368 15.68 -12.68 31.88
CA THR A 368 16.05 -12.34 33.29
C THR A 368 14.86 -11.84 34.14
N LYS A 369 14.64 -12.57 35.24
CA LYS A 369 14.17 -12.25 36.62
C LYS A 369 13.17 -11.10 36.91
N ASP A 370 12.06 -11.54 37.52
CA ASP A 370 11.31 -11.00 38.68
C ASP A 370 10.82 -9.55 38.70
N ILE A 371 9.48 -9.38 38.74
CA ILE A 371 8.72 -8.83 39.89
C ILE A 371 7.20 -9.05 39.66
N ASN A 372 6.53 -9.47 40.74
CA ASN A 372 5.11 -9.80 40.86
C ASN A 372 4.14 -8.64 40.60
N ALA A 373 2.99 -8.93 39.97
CA ALA A 373 1.63 -8.90 40.56
C ALA A 373 0.53 -8.53 39.54
N CYS A 374 -0.18 -9.56 39.03
CA CYS A 374 -1.59 -9.64 38.57
C CYS A 374 -1.67 -10.87 37.64
N GLY A 375 -2.19 -12.05 37.98
CA GLY A 375 -3.20 -12.40 38.98
C GLY A 375 -4.32 -13.20 38.28
N GLU A 376 -4.07 -14.49 38.03
CA GLU A 376 -5.10 -15.55 37.96
C GLU A 376 -6.03 -15.72 36.74
N ILE A 377 -5.61 -15.37 35.52
CA ILE A 377 -6.20 -15.99 34.30
C ILE A 377 -5.13 -16.66 33.40
N ALA A 378 -3.84 -16.35 33.62
CA ALA A 378 -2.73 -16.88 32.82
C ALA A 378 -2.15 -18.24 33.28
N ARG A 379 -2.73 -18.89 34.31
CA ARG A 379 -2.17 -20.13 34.88
C ARG A 379 -2.80 -21.41 34.33
N ILE A 380 -3.98 -21.35 33.71
CA ILE A 380 -4.71 -22.55 33.25
C ILE A 380 -4.41 -22.88 31.78
N GLN A 381 -3.96 -21.93 30.95
CA GLN A 381 -3.64 -22.19 29.54
C GLN A 381 -2.15 -22.47 29.24
N MET A 382 -1.26 -22.35 30.23
CA MET A 382 0.19 -22.60 30.07
C MET A 382 0.62 -24.04 30.42
N GLN A 383 -0.24 -24.84 31.07
CA GLN A 383 0.07 -26.25 31.40
C GLN A 383 -0.36 -27.24 30.30
N GLU A 384 -1.31 -26.89 29.44
CA GLU A 384 -1.73 -27.75 28.31
C GLU A 384 -0.85 -27.58 27.07
N LEU A 385 -0.14 -26.46 26.91
CA LEU A 385 0.77 -26.22 25.78
C LEU A 385 2.17 -26.83 25.97
N MET A 386 2.60 -27.06 27.22
CA MET A 386 3.90 -27.68 27.54
C MET A 386 3.89 -29.22 27.43
N LYS A 387 2.73 -29.82 27.16
CA LYS A 387 2.57 -31.28 27.07
C LYS A 387 2.84 -31.86 25.67
N ASN A 388 2.75 -31.04 24.62
CA ASN A 388 2.80 -31.50 23.22
C ASN A 388 4.12 -31.24 22.49
N CYS A 389 5.12 -30.64 23.13
CA CYS A 389 6.45 -30.38 22.54
C CYS A 389 7.58 -31.23 23.15
N ALA A 390 7.24 -32.40 23.70
CA ALA A 390 8.21 -33.43 24.08
C ALA A 390 8.23 -34.64 23.10
N GLU A 391 7.42 -34.65 22.03
CA GLU A 391 7.19 -35.88 21.25
C GLU A 391 7.81 -35.96 19.84
N PHE A 392 8.42 -34.92 19.27
CA PHE A 392 9.14 -35.10 18.00
C PHE A 392 10.44 -34.30 17.95
N GLY A 393 11.54 -34.98 18.26
CA GLY A 393 12.89 -34.47 18.14
C GLY A 393 13.54 -34.83 16.80
N VAL A 394 13.95 -33.81 16.05
CA VAL A 394 15.26 -33.59 15.40
C VAL A 394 15.50 -32.10 15.39
#